data_AF-A0A0M2SPA8-F1
#
_entry.id   AF-A0A0M2SPA8-F1
#
_cell.length_a   1.000
_cell.length_b   1.000
_cell.length_c   1.000
_cell.angle_alpha   90.00
_cell.angle_beta   90.00
_cell.angle_gamma   90.00
#
_symmetry.space_group_name_H-M   'P 1'
#
loop_
_entity.id
_entity.type
_entity.pdbx_description
1 polymer ?
#
loop_
_entity_poly.entity_id
_entity_poly.type
_entity_poly.pdbx_seq_one_letter_code
_entity_poly.pdbx_strand_id
1 'polypeptide(L)'
;MAKKKEIVKFTIDFEFTEGEDTNAVISDIVSFHDGQNIHERMEKAESVAEDLGEGLKNKIIEDEFICVDITFFRSNLIKAFTLKPDYDSLK
;
A
#
# COMPACT_ATOMS: atom_id res chain seq x y z
N MET A 1 -15.05 15.32 17.46
CA MET A 1 -14.42 13.98 17.50
C MET A 1 -12.92 14.15 17.36
N ALA A 2 -12.15 13.59 18.29
CA ALA A 2 -10.69 13.58 18.18
C ALA A 2 -10.27 12.65 17.02
N LYS A 3 -9.17 12.99 16.34
CA LYS A 3 -8.54 12.11 15.34
C LYS A 3 -7.34 11.44 15.97
N LYS A 4 -7.24 10.11 15.84
CA LYS A 4 -6.08 9.32 16.23
C LYS A 4 -5.29 8.99 14.97
N LYS A 5 -4.00 9.29 14.96
CA LYS A 5 -3.08 8.90 13.88
C LYS A 5 -2.42 7.58 14.27
N GLU A 6 -2.48 6.61 13.38
CA GLU A 6 -1.89 5.29 13.59
C GLU A 6 -1.08 4.91 12.36
N ILE A 7 0.00 4.16 12.59
CA ILE A 7 0.81 3.60 11.51
C ILE A 7 0.13 2.31 11.07
N VAL A 8 -0.27 2.26 9.81
CA VAL A 8 -0.86 1.10 9.17
C VAL A 8 0.13 0.56 8.15
N LYS A 9 0.35 -0.76 8.18
CA LYS A 9 1.16 -1.44 7.18
C LYS A 9 0.30 -1.82 5.98
N PHE A 10 0.90 -1.78 4.80
CA PHE A 10 0.29 -2.21 3.56
C PHE A 10 1.25 -3.17 2.87
N THR A 11 0.73 -4.30 2.43
CA THR A 11 1.47 -5.27 1.64
C THR A 11 1.20 -5.01 0.17
N ILE A 12 2.27 -4.98 -0.61
CA ILE A 12 2.24 -4.85 -2.07
C ILE A 12 2.79 -6.13 -2.65
N ASP A 13 1.97 -6.89 -3.35
CA ASP A 13 2.39 -8.08 -4.09
C ASP A 13 2.60 -7.68 -5.56
N PHE A 14 3.84 -7.80 -6.04
CA PHE A 14 4.22 -7.52 -7.42
C PHE A 14 4.28 -8.81 -8.24
N GLU A 15 3.60 -8.80 -9.38
CA GLU A 15 3.72 -9.82 -10.43
C GLU A 15 4.66 -9.28 -11.51
N PHE A 16 5.73 -10.01 -11.83
CA PHE A 16 6.69 -9.61 -12.86
C PHE A 16 6.47 -10.37 -14.17
N THR A 17 6.75 -9.71 -15.30
CA THR A 17 6.71 -10.36 -16.62
C THR A 17 7.79 -11.43 -16.77
N GLU A 18 8.92 -11.23 -16.11
CA GLU A 18 10.05 -12.14 -16.04
C GLU A 18 10.65 -12.09 -14.63
N GLY A 19 10.97 -13.24 -14.04
CA GLY A 19 11.53 -13.36 -12.69
C GLY A 19 10.55 -13.97 -11.69
N GLU A 20 10.92 -13.90 -10.41
CA GLU A 20 10.08 -14.33 -9.29
C GLU A 20 9.20 -13.18 -8.82
N ASP A 21 7.93 -13.48 -8.53
CA ASP A 21 7.02 -12.54 -7.87
C ASP A 21 7.60 -12.15 -6.50
N THR A 22 7.37 -10.90 -6.11
CA THR A 22 7.94 -10.34 -4.87
C THR A 22 6.90 -9.55 -4.12
N ASN A 23 6.94 -9.63 -2.80
CA ASN A 23 6.17 -8.74 -1.94
C ASN A 23 7.05 -7.64 -1.33
N ALA A 24 6.44 -6.49 -1.09
CA ALA A 24 7.02 -5.40 -0.35
C ALA A 24 6.02 -4.94 0.72
N VAL A 25 6.53 -4.41 1.83
CA VAL A 25 5.70 -3.84 2.88
C VAL A 25 6.02 -2.38 2.99
N ILE A 26 4.99 -1.53 2.89
CA ILE A 26 5.09 -0.11 3.19
C ILE A 26 4.30 0.21 4.44
N SER A 27 4.60 1.33 5.08
CA SER A 27 3.84 1.82 6.22
C SER A 27 3.44 3.26 5.95
N ASP A 28 2.19 3.60 6.25
CA ASP A 28 1.70 4.97 6.16
C ASP A 28 0.87 5.35 7.39
N ILE A 29 0.74 6.65 7.62
CA ILE A 29 0.01 7.21 8.74
C ILE A 29 -1.45 7.41 8.34
N VAL A 30 -2.34 6.59 8.88
CA VAL A 30 -3.78 6.71 8.67
C VAL A 30 -4.42 7.44 9.85
N SER A 31 -5.28 8.41 9.54
CA SER A 31 -6.04 9.16 10.55
C SER A 31 -7.43 8.54 10.74
N PHE A 32 -7.66 7.96 11.91
CA PHE A 32 -8.95 7.41 12.32
C PHE A 32 -9.68 8.37 13.26
N HIS A 33 -11.01 8.30 13.28
CA HIS A 33 -11.83 8.99 14.27
C HIS A 33 -11.91 8.17 15.56
N ASP A 34 -11.86 8.87 16.69
CA ASP A 34 -12.07 8.24 18.00
C ASP A 34 -13.49 7.64 18.08
N GLY A 35 -13.57 6.37 18.47
CA GLY A 35 -14.81 5.58 18.49
C GLY A 35 -15.17 4.85 17.19
N GLN A 36 -14.36 4.91 16.12
CA GLN A 36 -14.58 4.08 14.94
C GLN A 36 -14.51 2.60 15.29
N ASN A 37 -15.49 1.84 14.78
CA ASN A 37 -15.45 0.39 14.89
C ASN A 37 -14.42 -0.21 13.91
N ILE A 38 -14.10 -1.50 14.09
CA ILE A 38 -13.08 -2.15 13.27
C ILE A 38 -13.43 -2.17 11.78
N HIS A 39 -14.71 -2.28 11.43
CA HIS A 39 -15.15 -2.29 10.03
C HIS A 39 -14.93 -0.93 9.37
N GLU A 40 -15.28 0.17 10.05
CA GLU A 40 -15.01 1.54 9.57
C GLU A 40 -13.50 1.82 9.44
N ARG A 41 -12.67 1.25 10.33
CA ARG A 41 -11.20 1.35 10.23
C ARG A 41 -10.67 0.55 9.03
N MET A 42 -11.22 -0.63 8.75
CA MET A 42 -10.89 -1.44 7.58
C MET A 42 -11.24 -0.72 6.28
N GLU A 43 -12.47 -0.23 6.13
CA GLU A 43 -12.90 0.54 4.94
C GLU A 43 -12.01 1.77 4.73
N LYS A 44 -11.63 2.45 5.82
CA LYS A 44 -10.73 3.60 5.72
C LYS A 44 -9.33 3.21 5.28
N ALA A 45 -8.80 2.09 5.78
CA ALA A 45 -7.50 1.58 5.35
C ALA A 45 -7.52 1.10 3.90
N GLU A 46 -8.63 0.52 3.43
CA GLU A 46 -8.83 0.16 2.02
C GLU A 46 -8.86 1.40 1.11
N SER A 47 -9.56 2.47 1.51
CA SER A 47 -9.53 3.73 0.76
C SER A 47 -8.12 4.32 0.67
N VAL A 48 -7.31 4.24 1.75
CA VAL A 48 -5.90 4.68 1.71
C VAL A 48 -5.06 3.77 0.81
N ALA A 49 -5.33 2.46 0.82
CA ALA A 49 -4.67 1.51 -0.06
C ALA A 49 -4.93 1.82 -1.55
N GLU A 50 -6.15 2.19 -1.90
CA GLU A 50 -6.50 2.62 -3.26
C GLU A 50 -5.73 3.88 -3.67
N ASP A 51 -5.71 4.91 -2.81
CA ASP A 51 -4.97 6.16 -3.05
C ASP A 51 -3.46 5.90 -3.24
N LEU A 52 -2.87 5.07 -2.39
CA LEU A 52 -1.46 4.66 -2.51
C LEU A 52 -1.19 3.85 -3.78
N GLY A 53 -2.12 2.97 -4.15
CA GLY A 53 -2.06 2.18 -5.37
C GLY A 53 -2.09 3.04 -6.62
N GLU A 54 -2.95 4.07 -6.67
CA GLU A 54 -2.97 5.02 -7.77
C GLU A 54 -1.64 5.78 -7.90
N GLY A 55 -1.09 6.24 -6.78
CA GLY A 55 0.23 6.88 -6.74
C GLY A 55 1.34 5.98 -7.26
N LEU A 56 1.34 4.70 -6.84
CA LEU A 56 2.32 3.72 -7.31
C LEU A 56 2.16 3.43 -8.80
N LYS A 57 0.93 3.28 -9.29
CA LYS A 57 0.63 3.08 -10.71
C LYS A 57 1.20 4.20 -11.57
N ASN A 58 1.03 5.46 -11.14
CA ASN A 58 1.57 6.61 -11.87
C ASN A 58 3.10 6.57 -11.92
N LYS A 59 3.76 6.27 -10.80
CA LYS A 59 5.23 6.10 -10.76
C LYS A 59 5.73 4.98 -11.67
N ILE A 60 5.05 3.83 -11.72
CA ILE A 60 5.41 2.72 -12.61
C ILE A 60 5.35 3.14 -14.08
N ILE A 61 4.44 4.04 -14.45
CA ILE A 61 4.29 4.52 -15.83
C ILE A 61 5.35 5.58 -16.16
N GLU A 62 5.64 6.48 -15.22
CA GLU A 62 6.51 7.64 -15.45
C GLU A 62 8.01 7.31 -15.28
N ASP A 63 8.35 6.45 -14.33
CA ASP A 63 9.73 6.19 -13.93
C ASP A 63 10.26 4.88 -14.53
N GLU A 64 11.52 4.86 -14.96
CA GLU A 64 12.20 3.63 -15.41
C GLU A 64 12.42 2.64 -14.26
N PHE A 65 12.62 3.17 -13.05
CA PHE A 65 12.79 2.41 -11.82
C PHE A 65 11.89 2.97 -10.73
N ILE A 66 11.20 2.08 -10.01
CA ILE A 66 10.52 2.42 -8.77
C ILE A 66 11.30 1.92 -7.57
N CYS A 67 11.20 2.66 -6.47
CA CYS A 67 11.68 2.23 -5.16
C CYS A 67 10.50 2.04 -4.23
N VAL A 68 10.42 0.87 -3.60
CA VAL A 68 9.43 0.54 -2.58
C VAL A 68 10.19 0.10 -1.33
N ASP A 69 10.07 0.89 -0.28
CA ASP A 69 10.90 0.79 0.93
C ASP A 69 12.40 0.85 0.59
N ILE A 70 13.13 -0.26 0.74
CA ILE A 70 14.56 -0.37 0.39
C ILE A 70 14.81 -1.12 -0.93
N THR A 71 13.77 -1.56 -1.62
CA THR A 71 13.87 -2.42 -2.81
C THR A 71 13.61 -1.63 -4.09
N PHE A 72 14.48 -1.81 -5.09
CA PHE A 72 14.36 -1.17 -6.39
C PHE A 72 13.88 -2.17 -7.44
N PHE A 73 12.90 -1.76 -8.23
CA PHE A 73 12.34 -2.55 -9.32
C PHE A 73 12.45 -1.78 -10.64
N ARG A 74 12.67 -2.51 -11.73
CA ARG A 74 12.47 -1.96 -13.07
C ARG A 74 10.98 -1.92 -13.38
N SER A 75 10.46 -0.73 -13.66
CA SER A 75 9.02 -0.53 -13.80
C SER A 75 8.44 -1.30 -14.98
N ASN A 76 9.20 -1.41 -16.08
CA ASN A 76 8.79 -2.13 -17.28
C ASN A 76 8.68 -3.66 -17.11
N LEU A 77 9.21 -4.22 -16.02
CA LEU A 77 9.05 -5.63 -15.68
C LEU A 77 7.81 -5.90 -14.83
N ILE A 78 7.20 -4.86 -14.24
CA ILE A 78 6.02 -5.03 -13.40
C ILE A 78 4.82 -5.25 -14.33
N LYS A 79 4.24 -6.45 -14.26
CA LYS A 79 3.03 -6.80 -15.02
C LYS A 79 1.78 -6.31 -14.31
N ALA A 80 1.70 -6.56 -13.02
CA ALA A 80 0.60 -6.17 -12.16
C ALA A 80 1.09 -6.03 -10.72
N PHE A 81 0.30 -5.36 -9.89
CA PHE A 81 0.49 -5.39 -8.45
C PHE A 81 -0.86 -5.39 -7.75
N THR A 82 -0.88 -5.90 -6.52
CA THR A 82 -2.01 -5.72 -5.61
C THR A 82 -1.52 -5.09 -4.32
N LEU A 83 -2.27 -4.11 -3.80
CA LEU A 83 -1.94 -3.42 -2.56
C LEU A 83 -3.09 -3.62 -1.59
N LYS A 84 -2.79 -4.10 -0.38
CA LYS A 84 -3.79 -4.37 0.66
C LYS A 84 -3.31 -3.89 2.02
N PRO A 85 -4.19 -3.30 2.84
CA PRO A 85 -3.87 -3.01 4.22
C PRO A 85 -3.65 -4.31 5.00
N ASP A 86 -2.67 -4.30 5.89
CA ASP A 86 -2.50 -5.35 6.88
C ASP A 86 -3.51 -5.14 8.01
N TYR A 87 -4.58 -5.93 7.99
CA TYR A 87 -5.66 -5.83 8.97
C TYR A 87 -5.22 -6.19 10.39
N ASP A 88 -4.12 -6.94 10.57
CA ASP A 88 -3.57 -7.20 11.91
C ASP A 88 -2.96 -5.92 12.51
N SER A 89 -2.53 -4.98 11.67
CA SER A 89 -2.08 -3.65 12.11
C SER A 89 -3.23 -2.72 12.56
N LEU A 90 -4.49 -3.11 12.37
CA LEU A 90 -5.68 -2.33 12.75
C LEU A 90 -6.33 -2.79 14.06
N LYS A 91 -5.80 -3.83 14.72
CA LYS A 91 -6.33 -4.35 15.98
C LYS A 91 -6.03 -3.45 17.18
#